data_AF-A0A8C5S0U1-F1
#
_entry.id   AF-A0A8C5S0U1-F1
#
_cell.length_a   1.000
_cell.length_b   1.000
_cell.length_c   1.000
_cell.angle_alpha   90.00
_cell.angle_beta   90.00
_cell.angle_gamma   90.00
#
_symmetry.space_group_name_H-M   'P 1'
#
loop_
_entity.id
_entity.type
_entity.pdbx_description
1 polymer ?
#
loop_
_entity_poly.entity_id
_entity_poly.type
_entity_poly.pdbx_seq_one_letter_code
_entity_poly.pdbx_strand_id
1 'polypeptide(L)'
;MFFLPLTNIYVLLVCGQVVKQNRIVGGEDASLNAWPWQASLQYQGKHVCGATLISSEWILTAAHCFPKEPDLQNLRAPRIPPFNP
;
A
#
# COMPACT_ATOMS: atom_id res chain seq x y z
N MET A 1 -9.51 29.32 -21.33
CA MET A 1 -8.80 28.07 -21.66
C MET A 1 -7.92 27.71 -20.47
N PHE A 2 -8.54 27.20 -19.41
CA PHE A 2 -7.84 26.69 -18.23
C PHE A 2 -7.61 25.20 -18.46
N PHE A 3 -6.38 24.81 -18.79
CA PHE A 3 -5.95 23.43 -18.68
C PHE A 3 -5.75 23.16 -17.19
N LEU A 4 -6.80 22.71 -16.49
CA LEU A 4 -6.58 21.89 -15.30
C LEU A 4 -5.79 20.68 -15.78
N PRO A 5 -4.57 20.42 -15.26
CA PRO A 5 -3.77 19.34 -15.78
C PRO A 5 -4.50 18.04 -15.42
N LEU A 6 -4.92 17.29 -16.43
CA LEU A 6 -5.47 15.94 -16.31
C LEU A 6 -4.47 14.93 -15.69
N THR A 7 -3.31 15.40 -15.21
CA THR A 7 -2.26 14.61 -14.58
C THR A 7 -2.66 14.04 -13.22
N ASN A 8 -3.82 14.37 -12.66
CA ASN A 8 -4.27 13.85 -11.36
C ASN A 8 -5.14 12.58 -11.44
N ILE A 9 -5.71 12.26 -12.61
CA ILE A 9 -6.49 11.01 -12.78
C ILE A 9 -5.58 9.82 -13.14
N TYR A 10 -4.51 10.06 -13.89
CA TYR A 10 -3.62 9.00 -14.39
C TYR A 10 -2.73 8.36 -13.32
N VAL A 11 -2.49 9.02 -12.18
CA VAL A 11 -1.58 8.52 -11.12
C VAL A 11 -2.10 7.23 -10.47
N LEU A 12 -3.41 6.97 -10.53
CA LEU A 12 -4.01 5.79 -9.89
C LEU A 12 -3.84 4.48 -10.69
N LEU A 13 -3.47 4.54 -11.98
CA LEU A 13 -3.38 3.35 -12.85
C LEU A 13 -1.93 2.88 -13.09
N VAL A 14 -0.93 3.65 -12.68
CA VAL A 14 0.50 3.33 -12.88
C VAL A 14 1.17 3.01 -11.55
N CYS A 15 1.98 1.96 -11.53
CA CYS A 15 2.68 1.51 -10.31
C CYS A 15 3.98 2.30 -10.07
N GLY A 16 4.38 2.43 -8.81
CA GLY A 16 5.73 2.87 -8.43
C GLY A 16 6.06 4.35 -8.68
N GLN A 17 5.07 5.18 -9.00
CA GLN A 17 5.28 6.59 -9.28
C GLN A 17 5.30 7.41 -7.98
N VAL A 18 6.45 7.99 -7.64
CA VAL A 18 6.63 8.94 -6.52
C VAL A 18 7.58 10.05 -6.92
N VAL A 19 7.50 11.18 -6.22
CA VAL A 19 8.54 12.20 -6.29
C VAL A 19 9.83 11.58 -5.73
N LYS A 20 10.89 11.52 -6.54
CA LYS A 20 12.17 10.92 -6.15
C LYS A 20 12.67 11.56 -4.87
N GLN A 21 12.78 10.78 -3.80
CA GLN A 21 13.31 11.22 -2.51
C GLN A 21 14.68 10.61 -2.24
N ASN A 22 15.52 11.35 -1.51
CA ASN A 22 16.85 10.89 -1.11
C ASN A 22 16.74 9.83 -0.01
N ARG A 23 17.89 9.22 0.34
CA ARG A 23 18.00 8.26 1.45
C ARG A 23 17.39 8.85 2.73
N ILE A 24 16.50 8.10 3.38
CA ILE A 24 15.93 8.47 4.67
C ILE A 24 17.01 8.34 5.75
N VAL A 25 17.30 9.43 6.46
CA VAL A 25 18.18 9.46 7.64
C VAL A 25 17.53 10.39 8.66
N GLY A 26 17.14 9.89 9.83
CA GLY A 26 16.40 10.69 10.82
C GLY A 26 15.08 11.24 10.28
N GLY A 27 14.34 10.41 9.50
CA GLY A 27 13.18 10.85 8.73
C GLY A 27 12.03 11.43 9.56
N GLU A 28 11.06 11.97 8.83
CA GLU A 28 9.83 12.56 9.35
C GLU A 28 8.61 11.74 8.93
N ASP A 29 7.46 12.07 9.52
CA ASP A 29 6.19 11.46 9.14
C ASP A 29 5.88 11.77 7.67
N ALA A 30 5.49 10.74 6.92
CA ALA A 30 5.12 10.89 5.53
C ALA A 30 3.82 11.69 5.40
N SER A 31 3.74 12.58 4.40
CA SER A 31 2.48 13.21 4.05
C SER A 31 1.47 12.17 3.57
N LEU A 32 0.18 12.47 3.73
CA LEU A 32 -0.88 11.60 3.25
C LEU A 32 -0.68 11.28 1.76
N ASN A 33 -0.75 10.00 1.41
CA ASN A 33 -0.55 9.48 0.05
C ASN A 33 0.84 9.71 -0.55
N ALA A 34 1.87 10.05 0.26
CA ALA A 34 3.25 10.11 -0.22
C ALA A 34 3.75 8.76 -0.76
N TRP A 35 3.24 7.66 -0.22
CA TRP A 35 3.54 6.29 -0.62
C TRP A 35 2.23 5.52 -0.81
N PRO A 36 1.53 5.70 -1.95
CA PRO A 36 0.16 5.20 -2.14
C PRO A 36 0.03 3.68 -2.00
N TRP A 37 1.10 2.95 -2.22
CA TRP A 37 1.15 1.49 -2.09
C TRP A 37 1.41 0.99 -0.67
N GLN A 38 1.72 1.86 0.30
CA GLN A 38 2.02 1.44 1.66
C GLN A 38 0.74 0.95 2.35
N ALA A 39 0.72 -0.32 2.74
CA ALA A 39 -0.40 -0.96 3.41
C ALA A 39 -0.01 -1.41 4.83
N SER A 40 -0.99 -1.36 5.73
CA SER A 40 -0.88 -1.85 7.10
C SER A 40 -1.56 -3.22 7.19
N LEU A 41 -0.77 -4.28 7.41
CA LEU A 41 -1.32 -5.59 7.74
C LEU A 41 -1.79 -5.55 9.19
N GLN A 42 -3.06 -5.87 9.42
CA GLN A 42 -3.67 -5.83 10.74
C GLN A 42 -4.20 -7.20 11.16
N TYR A 43 -3.99 -7.55 12.43
CA TYR A 43 -4.60 -8.69 13.10
C TYR A 43 -5.42 -8.17 14.27
N GLN A 44 -6.71 -8.53 14.32
CA GLN A 44 -7.64 -8.06 15.36
C GLN A 44 -7.65 -6.53 15.53
N GLY A 45 -7.57 -5.78 14.41
CA GLY A 45 -7.57 -4.31 14.40
C GLY A 45 -6.27 -3.64 14.86
N LYS A 46 -5.18 -4.41 15.05
CA LYS A 46 -3.86 -3.88 15.41
C LYS A 46 -2.86 -4.12 14.29
N HIS A 47 -2.03 -3.11 14.02
CA HIS A 47 -0.92 -3.24 13.08
C HIS A 47 0.05 -4.34 13.53
N VAL A 48 0.40 -5.24 12.62
CA VAL A 48 1.36 -6.32 12.86
C VAL A 48 2.55 -6.30 11.89
N CYS A 49 2.34 -5.84 10.65
CA CYS A 49 3.37 -5.79 9.62
C CYS A 49 3.06 -4.74 8.56
N GLY A 50 4.08 -4.35 7.79
CA GLY A 50 3.91 -3.62 6.54
C GLY A 50 3.54 -4.53 5.37
N ALA A 51 2.93 -3.95 4.33
CA ALA A 51 2.67 -4.59 3.06
C ALA A 51 2.70 -3.56 1.92
N THR A 52 2.78 -4.03 0.67
CA THR A 52 2.85 -3.20 -0.53
C THR A 52 1.77 -3.59 -1.52
N LEU A 53 0.94 -2.64 -1.95
CA LEU A 53 -0.01 -2.83 -3.04
C LEU A 53 0.73 -3.04 -4.36
N ILE A 54 0.53 -4.19 -5.01
CA ILE A 54 1.17 -4.53 -6.30
C ILE A 54 0.17 -4.59 -7.45
N SER A 55 -1.13 -4.65 -7.14
CA SER A 55 -2.23 -4.53 -8.11
C SER A 55 -3.53 -4.18 -7.38
N SER A 56 -4.65 -4.06 -8.11
CA SER A 56 -5.97 -3.75 -7.53
C SER A 56 -6.45 -4.75 -6.48
N GLU A 57 -5.95 -5.99 -6.51
CA GLU A 57 -6.44 -7.09 -5.65
C GLU A 57 -5.34 -7.79 -4.84
N TRP A 58 -4.08 -7.40 -5.05
CA TRP A 58 -2.94 -8.11 -4.46
C TRP A 58 -2.02 -7.18 -3.68
N ILE A 59 -1.65 -7.63 -2.48
CA ILE A 59 -0.61 -7.04 -1.64
C ILE A 59 0.55 -8.03 -1.45
N LEU A 60 1.76 -7.49 -1.39
CA LEU A 60 2.99 -8.21 -1.10
C LEU A 60 3.43 -7.92 0.34
N THR A 61 3.87 -8.94 1.08
CA THR A 61 4.44 -8.80 2.43
C THR A 61 5.48 -9.89 2.70
N ALA A 62 6.17 -9.82 3.83
CA ALA A 62 7.17 -10.82 4.22
C ALA A 62 6.50 -12.09 4.75
N ALA A 63 7.03 -13.26 4.39
CA ALA A 63 6.48 -14.55 4.82
C ALA A 63 6.43 -14.71 6.35
N HIS A 64 7.39 -14.12 7.09
CA HIS A 64 7.44 -14.19 8.55
C HIS A 64 6.33 -13.38 9.25
N CYS A 65 5.57 -12.56 8.51
CA CYS A 65 4.38 -11.90 9.04
C CYS A 65 3.22 -12.87 9.28
N PHE A 66 3.33 -14.11 8.77
CA PHE A 66 2.35 -15.17 8.98
C PHE A 66 2.87 -16.22 9.99
N PRO A 67 1.97 -16.85 10.76
CA PRO A 67 2.33 -17.96 11.64
C PRO A 67 2.86 -19.17 10.86
N LYS A 68 3.69 -20.00 11.54
CA LYS A 68 4.45 -21.12 10.93
C LYS A 68 3.58 -22.26 10.42
N GLU A 69 2.46 -22.56 11.06
CA GLU A 69 1.36 -23.25 10.40
C GLU A 69 0.48 -22.20 9.73
N PRO A 70 0.60 -22.00 8.40
CA PRO A 70 -0.46 -21.32 7.70
C PRO A 70 -1.68 -22.22 7.83
N ASP A 71 -2.66 -21.82 8.65
CA ASP A 71 -4.00 -22.30 8.42
C ASP A 71 -4.44 -21.70 7.08
N LEU A 72 -4.13 -22.42 5.99
CA LEU A 72 -4.38 -22.02 4.61
C LEU A 72 -5.88 -21.75 4.37
N GLN A 73 -6.75 -22.19 5.29
CA GLN A 73 -8.19 -21.91 5.24
C GLN A 73 -8.54 -20.51 5.81
N ASN A 74 -7.65 -19.93 6.62
CA ASN A 74 -7.78 -18.62 7.25
C ASN A 74 -6.84 -17.55 6.68
N LEU A 75 -5.89 -17.92 5.81
CA LEU A 75 -5.16 -16.99 4.94
C LEU A 75 -6.05 -16.54 3.77
N ARG A 76 -7.20 -15.94 4.07
CA ARG A 76 -7.89 -15.11 3.08
C ARG A 76 -7.14 -13.80 3.02
N ALA A 77 -6.77 -13.38 1.81
CA ALA A 77 -6.36 -12.01 1.59
C ALA A 77 -7.41 -11.09 2.26
N PRO A 78 -7.01 -10.06 3.03
CA PRO A 78 -7.95 -9.05 3.47
C PRO A 78 -8.71 -8.61 2.23
N ARG A 79 -10.06 -8.64 2.27
CA ARG A 79 -10.86 -8.09 1.17
C ARG A 79 -10.54 -6.61 1.15
N ILE A 80 -9.58 -6.20 0.31
CA ILE A 80 -9.22 -4.80 0.16
C ILE A 80 -10.51 -4.14 -0.35
N PRO A 81 -11.10 -3.19 0.39
CA PRO A 81 -12.24 -2.47 -0.14
C PRO A 81 -11.81 -1.85 -1.48
N PRO A 82 -12.66 -1.85 -2.51
CA PRO A 82 -12.32 -1.18 -3.75
C PRO A 82 -11.89 0.25 -3.40
N PHE A 83 -10.69 0.63 -3.82
CA PHE A 83 -10.20 1.98 -3.65
C PHE A 83 -11.12 2.88 -4.50
N ASN A 84 -12.12 3.49 -3.86
CA ASN A 84 -12.97 4.47 -4.50
C ASN A 84 -12.25 5.82 -4.41
N PRO A 85 -11.94 6.47 -5.54
CA PRO A 85 -11.31 7.80 -5.55
C PRO A 85 -12.16 8.86 -4.84
#